data_AF-A0A927JME9-F1
#
_entry.id   AF-A0A927JME9-F1
#
_cell.length_a   1.000
_cell.length_b   1.000
_cell.length_c   1.000
_cell.angle_alpha   90.00
_cell.angle_beta   90.00
_cell.angle_gamma   90.00
#
_symmetry.space_group_name_H-M   'P 1'
#
loop_
_entity.id
_entity.type
_entity.pdbx_description
1 polymer ?
#
loop_
_entity_poly.entity_id
_entity_poly.type
_entity_poly.pdbx_seq_one_letter_code
_entity_poly.pdbx_strand_id
1 'polypeptide(L)'
;MQTLLGLALGATALTASPAQAVSFNLIDTGGTAAGTQARIGFEIATAYWSSVFTDDVTINLEIGFRTLGTGVLGSTGSARSLLSMNQGYAALATDMTSALDVSAVNNLAPRSLSTAIPGAGAVTAITNGINRTNNGYVDNVTRIDNDGGVNNSTLAVTKASAKALGVTTDVNGNAINYASVDGSITFSNAFAFDFDPRDGITSTAFDFVGVAIHEIGHALGFVSGVDSYDGRTNAAGTITSGLLENFVVMNSLDLFRYSGDGALDWSTSPSNKYFSIDGGETQLFGSSLFSTGRANGDGQQASHWKDAPSGREQLGILDPTSGRGQMQEVTALDLSAYDAIGWDVSFDTLANSSYRKSTAVLYRELTGTVPEPATWAMMLVGFAMVGAATRYRRRNTTVAFG
;
A
#
# COMPACT_ATOMS: atom_id res chain seq x y z
N MET A 1 -23.57 59.31 27.73
CA MET A 1 -23.65 58.65 26.41
C MET A 1 -22.24 58.26 26.00
N GLN A 2 -21.85 57.01 26.26
CA GLN A 2 -20.58 56.44 25.80
C GLN A 2 -20.94 55.27 24.87
N THR A 3 -20.49 55.39 23.64
CA THR A 3 -20.66 54.46 22.53
C THR A 3 -19.81 53.22 22.76
N LEU A 4 -20.45 52.04 22.82
CA LEU A 4 -19.80 50.74 22.83
C LEU A 4 -19.28 50.40 21.42
N LEU A 5 -17.96 50.31 21.27
CA LEU A 5 -17.31 49.67 20.13
C LEU A 5 -17.45 48.15 20.28
N GLY A 6 -18.18 47.51 19.37
CA GLY A 6 -18.20 46.06 19.22
C GLY A 6 -16.97 45.60 18.46
N LEU A 7 -16.11 44.81 19.12
CA LEU A 7 -15.01 44.10 18.47
C LEU A 7 -15.55 42.80 17.87
N ALA A 8 -15.75 42.76 16.55
CA ALA A 8 -16.01 41.53 15.82
C ALA A 8 -14.68 40.80 15.58
N LEU A 9 -14.42 39.76 16.37
CA LEU A 9 -13.36 38.78 16.08
C LEU A 9 -13.81 37.93 14.91
N GLY A 10 -13.38 38.30 13.70
CA GLY A 10 -13.52 37.45 12.52
C GLY A 10 -12.58 36.25 12.64
N ALA A 11 -13.16 35.06 12.75
CA ALA A 11 -12.42 33.82 12.59
C ALA A 11 -12.02 33.67 11.13
N THR A 12 -10.75 33.95 10.82
CA THR A 12 -10.14 33.54 9.55
C THR A 12 -10.01 32.03 9.54
N ALA A 13 -10.90 31.35 8.81
CA ALA A 13 -10.70 29.97 8.40
C ALA A 13 -9.53 29.92 7.42
N LEU A 14 -8.32 29.64 7.93
CA LEU A 14 -7.20 29.20 7.11
C LEU A 14 -7.46 27.74 6.74
N THR A 15 -8.24 27.50 5.67
CA THR A 15 -8.24 26.22 4.96
C THR A 15 -7.29 26.36 3.78
N ALA A 16 -5.99 26.38 4.07
CA ALA A 16 -5.00 26.02 3.07
C ALA A 16 -4.86 24.50 3.14
N SER A 17 -5.69 23.78 2.38
CA SER A 17 -5.28 22.43 1.97
C SER A 17 -3.92 22.58 1.27
N PRO A 18 -2.88 21.84 1.64
CA PRO A 18 -1.64 21.87 0.88
C PRO A 18 -1.95 21.50 -0.58
N ALA A 19 -1.16 22.07 -1.49
CA ALA A 19 -1.15 21.73 -2.90
C ALA A 19 -0.98 20.21 -3.05
N GLN A 20 -1.86 19.59 -3.85
CA GLN A 20 -1.82 18.21 -4.36
C GLN A 20 -1.41 17.13 -3.32
N ALA A 21 -2.39 16.34 -2.88
CA ALA A 21 -2.16 15.20 -2.00
C ALA A 21 -3.14 14.09 -2.33
N VAL A 22 -2.72 12.83 -2.11
CA VAL A 22 -3.56 11.68 -2.42
C VAL A 22 -4.86 11.75 -1.61
N SER A 23 -5.97 11.42 -2.24
CA SER A 23 -7.28 11.36 -1.60
C SER A 23 -7.82 9.94 -1.60
N PHE A 24 -8.60 9.59 -0.58
CA PHE A 24 -9.19 8.26 -0.45
C PHE A 24 -10.72 8.34 -0.46
N ASN A 25 -11.32 7.55 -1.33
CA ASN A 25 -12.76 7.29 -1.33
C ASN A 25 -13.02 5.93 -0.68
N LEU A 26 -13.43 5.95 0.60
CA LEU A 26 -13.71 4.77 1.40
C LEU A 26 -15.16 4.27 1.21
N ILE A 27 -15.31 3.09 0.61
CA ILE A 27 -16.58 2.44 0.26
C ILE A 27 -16.87 1.32 1.28
N ASP A 28 -17.91 1.47 2.10
CA ASP A 28 -18.30 0.46 3.10
C ASP A 28 -18.92 -0.77 2.43
N THR A 29 -18.34 -1.94 2.66
CA THR A 29 -18.85 -3.26 2.24
C THR A 29 -19.53 -4.04 3.37
N GLY A 30 -19.61 -3.43 4.56
CA GLY A 30 -20.27 -3.96 5.75
C GLY A 30 -19.39 -3.81 7.00
N GLY A 31 -19.99 -3.32 8.09
CA GLY A 31 -19.32 -3.20 9.39
C GLY A 31 -18.41 -1.97 9.53
N THR A 32 -18.31 -1.12 8.50
CA THR A 32 -17.47 0.09 8.49
C THR A 32 -18.26 1.35 8.14
N ALA A 33 -19.54 1.39 8.50
CA ALA A 33 -20.39 2.55 8.28
C ALA A 33 -19.84 3.80 9.01
N ALA A 34 -20.16 4.99 8.50
CA ALA A 34 -19.81 6.27 9.11
C ALA A 34 -20.17 6.30 10.61
N GLY A 35 -19.21 6.70 11.44
CA GLY A 35 -19.35 6.75 12.91
C GLY A 35 -19.01 5.46 13.66
N THR A 36 -18.69 4.35 12.97
CA THR A 36 -18.13 3.16 13.62
C THR A 36 -16.65 3.36 13.97
N GLN A 37 -16.15 2.67 15.01
CA GLN A 37 -14.72 2.72 15.35
C GLN A 37 -13.83 2.20 14.22
N ALA A 38 -14.27 1.13 13.53
CA ALA A 38 -13.57 0.60 12.37
C ALA A 38 -13.44 1.64 11.25
N ARG A 39 -14.53 2.39 10.96
CA ARG A 39 -14.47 3.48 9.98
C ARG A 39 -13.44 4.54 10.36
N ILE A 40 -13.42 4.97 11.61
CA ILE A 40 -12.48 6.00 12.08
C ILE A 40 -11.04 5.51 11.98
N GLY A 41 -10.78 4.25 12.33
CA GLY A 41 -9.46 3.66 12.17
C GLY A 41 -8.98 3.67 10.72
N PHE A 42 -9.86 3.33 9.76
CA PHE A 42 -9.56 3.46 8.33
C PHE A 42 -9.35 4.92 7.90
N GLU A 43 -10.18 5.85 8.37
CA GLU A 43 -10.06 7.28 8.04
C GLU A 43 -8.73 7.85 8.53
N ILE A 44 -8.30 7.50 9.75
CA ILE A 44 -7.00 7.90 10.30
C ILE A 44 -5.85 7.28 9.49
N ALA A 45 -5.95 6.00 9.13
CA ALA A 45 -4.96 5.35 8.29
C ALA A 45 -4.85 5.98 6.89
N THR A 46 -5.98 6.34 6.26
CA THR A 46 -5.96 7.07 5.00
C THR A 46 -5.43 8.49 5.16
N ALA A 47 -5.75 9.18 6.25
CA ALA A 47 -5.24 10.51 6.54
C ALA A 47 -3.71 10.50 6.74
N TYR A 48 -3.16 9.39 7.25
CA TYR A 48 -1.71 9.21 7.31
C TYR A 48 -1.11 9.17 5.91
N TRP A 49 -1.59 8.29 5.03
CA TRP A 49 -1.09 8.20 3.64
C TRP A 49 -1.26 9.53 2.88
N SER A 50 -2.40 10.21 3.04
CA SER A 50 -2.65 11.55 2.50
C SER A 50 -1.72 12.64 3.06
N SER A 51 -1.12 12.43 4.24
CA SER A 51 -0.19 13.40 4.82
C SER A 51 1.25 13.24 4.31
N VAL A 52 1.59 12.05 3.82
CA VAL A 52 2.95 11.72 3.37
C VAL A 52 3.08 11.67 1.85
N PHE A 53 2.00 11.49 1.09
CA PHE A 53 2.06 11.51 -0.38
C PHE A 53 1.48 12.78 -1.00
N THR A 54 2.12 13.26 -2.07
CA THR A 54 1.75 14.49 -2.78
C THR A 54 1.11 14.26 -4.15
N ASP A 55 0.91 13.01 -4.56
CA ASP A 55 0.22 12.67 -5.80
C ASP A 55 -1.23 13.17 -5.82
N ASP A 56 -1.63 13.90 -6.85
CA ASP A 56 -3.02 14.37 -7.03
C ASP A 56 -3.91 13.27 -7.64
N VAL A 57 -4.11 12.19 -6.88
CA VAL A 57 -4.91 11.04 -7.30
C VAL A 57 -5.93 10.65 -6.24
N THR A 58 -7.06 10.09 -6.68
CA THR A 58 -8.04 9.47 -5.79
C THR A 58 -7.93 7.96 -5.84
N ILE A 59 -7.77 7.35 -4.67
CA ILE A 59 -7.76 5.90 -4.47
C ILE A 59 -9.12 5.46 -3.90
N ASN A 60 -9.80 4.58 -4.61
CA ASN A 60 -11.09 4.03 -4.23
C ASN A 60 -10.87 2.70 -3.50
N LEU A 61 -11.14 2.68 -2.20
CA LEU A 61 -10.93 1.50 -1.37
C LEU A 61 -12.26 0.99 -0.84
N GLU A 62 -12.55 -0.27 -1.11
CA GLU A 62 -13.57 -1.01 -0.39
C GLU A 62 -13.04 -1.39 1.00
N ILE A 63 -13.77 -1.06 2.06
CA ILE A 63 -13.41 -1.41 3.43
C ILE A 63 -14.54 -2.23 4.06
N GLY A 64 -14.17 -3.19 4.92
CA GLY A 64 -15.13 -4.07 5.58
C GLY A 64 -14.64 -4.58 6.92
N PHE A 65 -15.58 -4.92 7.80
CA PHE A 65 -15.32 -5.49 9.12
C PHE A 65 -16.30 -6.62 9.41
N ARG A 66 -15.89 -7.85 9.09
CA ARG A 66 -16.74 -9.06 9.10
C ARG A 66 -15.89 -10.29 9.41
N THR A 67 -16.51 -11.44 9.66
CA THR A 67 -15.74 -12.66 9.96
C THR A 67 -14.94 -13.10 8.74
N LEU A 68 -13.65 -13.38 8.94
CA LEU A 68 -12.75 -13.99 7.95
C LEU A 68 -12.40 -15.43 8.32
N GLY A 69 -11.62 -16.09 7.47
CA GLY A 69 -11.05 -17.41 7.74
C GLY A 69 -10.24 -17.45 9.04
N THR A 70 -10.12 -18.64 9.62
CA THR A 70 -9.36 -18.85 10.86
C THR A 70 -7.93 -18.33 10.72
N GLY A 71 -7.48 -17.51 11.68
CA GLY A 71 -6.12 -16.97 11.71
C GLY A 71 -5.86 -15.77 10.80
N VAL A 72 -6.87 -15.21 10.12
CA VAL A 72 -6.72 -14.04 9.24
C VAL A 72 -7.21 -12.78 9.95
N LEU A 73 -6.29 -11.89 10.33
CA LEU A 73 -6.59 -10.64 11.02
C LEU A 73 -7.21 -9.60 10.07
N GLY A 74 -6.52 -9.38 8.95
CA GLY A 74 -6.91 -8.53 7.84
C GLY A 74 -6.61 -9.24 6.51
N SER A 75 -7.23 -8.78 5.44
CA SER A 75 -6.92 -9.21 4.10
C SER A 75 -7.10 -8.04 3.14
N THR A 76 -6.08 -7.82 2.33
CA THR A 76 -6.11 -6.86 1.23
C THR A 76 -6.05 -7.56 -0.12
N GLY A 77 -6.85 -7.06 -1.06
CA GLY A 77 -6.72 -7.36 -2.47
C GLY A 77 -6.56 -6.06 -3.26
N SER A 78 -5.70 -6.07 -4.29
CA SER A 78 -5.43 -4.90 -5.13
C SER A 78 -5.87 -5.16 -6.56
N ALA A 79 -6.61 -4.23 -7.16
CA ALA A 79 -6.79 -4.21 -8.59
C ALA A 79 -5.42 -3.99 -9.26
N ARG A 80 -5.18 -4.63 -10.41
CA ARG A 80 -3.88 -4.58 -11.08
C ARG A 80 -4.00 -3.93 -12.45
N SER A 81 -2.94 -3.21 -12.81
CA SER A 81 -2.70 -2.73 -14.17
C SER A 81 -1.44 -3.41 -14.69
N LEU A 82 -1.43 -3.76 -15.97
CA LEU A 82 -0.29 -4.44 -16.58
C LEU A 82 0.54 -3.42 -17.36
N LEU A 83 1.82 -3.28 -17.03
CA LEU A 83 2.74 -2.42 -17.74
C LEU A 83 3.84 -3.29 -18.36
N SER A 84 4.19 -3.09 -19.63
CA SER A 84 5.45 -3.66 -20.12
C SER A 84 6.62 -3.11 -19.30
N MET A 85 7.72 -3.85 -19.24
CA MET A 85 8.92 -3.41 -18.52
C MET A 85 9.37 -2.01 -19.00
N ASN A 86 9.29 -1.75 -20.30
CA ASN A 86 9.63 -0.47 -20.89
C ASN A 86 8.66 0.65 -20.49
N GLN A 87 7.37 0.38 -20.42
CA GLN A 87 6.38 1.33 -19.91
C GLN A 87 6.62 1.63 -18.43
N GLY A 88 6.86 0.60 -17.60
CA GLY A 88 7.14 0.78 -16.17
C GLY A 88 8.39 1.61 -15.93
N TYR A 89 9.49 1.31 -16.61
CA TYR A 89 10.74 2.07 -16.51
C TYR A 89 10.58 3.52 -16.99
N ALA A 90 9.83 3.73 -18.07
CA ALA A 90 9.58 5.08 -18.58
C ALA A 90 8.67 5.90 -17.65
N ALA A 91 7.69 5.26 -17.02
CA ALA A 91 6.82 5.88 -16.03
C ALA A 91 7.64 6.34 -14.82
N LEU A 92 8.41 5.45 -14.19
CA LEU A 92 9.31 5.79 -13.08
C LEU A 92 10.30 6.91 -13.45
N ALA A 93 10.88 6.87 -14.65
CA ALA A 93 11.80 7.92 -15.09
C ALA A 93 11.14 9.28 -15.35
N THR A 94 9.84 9.30 -15.67
CA THR A 94 9.07 10.54 -15.86
C THR A 94 8.64 11.11 -14.49
N ASP A 95 8.51 10.24 -13.51
CA ASP A 95 7.98 10.49 -12.17
C ASP A 95 9.07 10.75 -11.11
N MET A 96 10.32 10.99 -11.52
CA MET A 96 11.38 11.28 -10.55
C MET A 96 11.17 12.66 -9.91
N THR A 97 10.75 12.70 -8.65
CA THR A 97 10.54 13.95 -7.90
C THR A 97 11.50 14.12 -6.73
N SER A 98 12.16 13.03 -6.31
CA SER A 98 13.07 13.01 -5.16
C SER A 98 14.51 12.59 -5.52
N ALA A 99 15.46 12.82 -4.61
CA ALA A 99 16.82 12.31 -4.75
C ALA A 99 16.90 10.78 -4.67
N LEU A 100 15.95 10.16 -3.99
CA LEU A 100 15.81 8.72 -3.93
C LEU A 100 15.37 8.16 -5.28
N ASP A 101 14.38 8.78 -5.94
CA ASP A 101 13.97 8.35 -7.29
C ASP A 101 15.12 8.43 -8.27
N VAL A 102 15.89 9.51 -8.22
CA VAL A 102 17.08 9.68 -9.06
C VAL A 102 18.07 8.53 -8.83
N SER A 103 18.28 8.10 -7.59
CA SER A 103 19.12 6.92 -7.31
C SER A 103 18.47 5.65 -7.84
N ALA A 104 17.21 5.40 -7.49
CA ALA A 104 16.47 4.20 -7.81
C ALA A 104 16.39 3.96 -9.33
N VAL A 105 15.97 4.97 -10.10
CA VAL A 105 15.80 4.91 -11.56
C VAL A 105 17.13 4.76 -12.29
N ASN A 106 18.17 5.49 -11.87
CA ASN A 106 19.48 5.40 -12.53
C ASN A 106 20.16 4.04 -12.33
N ASN A 107 19.76 3.30 -11.28
CA ASN A 107 20.32 1.99 -10.95
C ASN A 107 19.35 0.83 -11.19
N LEU A 108 18.25 1.05 -11.93
CA LEU A 108 17.40 -0.04 -12.39
C LEU A 108 18.19 -1.03 -13.27
N ALA A 109 17.86 -2.32 -13.13
CA ALA A 109 18.52 -3.38 -13.89
C ALA A 109 18.46 -3.13 -15.41
N PRO A 110 19.57 -3.39 -16.16
CA PRO A 110 19.57 -3.20 -17.60
C PRO A 110 18.49 -4.02 -18.31
N ARG A 111 17.83 -3.40 -19.28
CA ARG A 111 16.78 -4.04 -20.09
C ARG A 111 17.37 -4.71 -21.33
N SER A 112 16.88 -5.90 -21.61
CA SER A 112 17.10 -6.71 -22.81
C SER A 112 15.83 -6.76 -23.66
N LEU A 113 15.83 -7.55 -24.74
CA LEU A 113 14.66 -7.74 -25.59
C LEU A 113 13.67 -8.72 -24.94
N SER A 114 12.38 -8.36 -24.96
CA SER A 114 11.32 -9.33 -24.69
C SER A 114 11.15 -10.27 -25.89
N THR A 115 11.00 -11.56 -25.63
CA THR A 115 10.65 -12.58 -26.62
C THR A 115 9.15 -12.79 -26.72
N ALA A 116 8.39 -12.36 -25.71
CA ALA A 116 6.94 -12.51 -25.65
C ALA A 116 6.17 -11.32 -26.26
N ILE A 117 6.59 -10.08 -25.98
CA ILE A 117 5.89 -8.86 -26.38
C ILE A 117 6.87 -7.89 -27.07
N PRO A 118 6.75 -7.67 -28.39
CA PRO A 118 7.62 -6.75 -29.12
C PRO A 118 7.65 -5.36 -28.49
N GLY A 119 8.85 -4.86 -28.18
CA GLY A 119 9.04 -3.54 -27.59
C GLY A 119 8.73 -3.44 -26.10
N ALA A 120 8.38 -4.54 -25.42
CA ALA A 120 8.13 -4.52 -23.98
C ALA A 120 9.41 -4.36 -23.15
N GLY A 121 10.57 -4.79 -23.66
CA GLY A 121 11.80 -4.92 -22.88
C GLY A 121 11.69 -6.02 -21.81
N ALA A 122 12.81 -6.49 -21.28
CA ALA A 122 12.83 -7.49 -20.22
C ALA A 122 14.05 -7.34 -19.31
N VAL A 123 13.93 -7.70 -18.04
CA VAL A 123 15.06 -7.70 -17.11
C VAL A 123 15.59 -9.10 -16.90
N THR A 124 16.87 -9.18 -16.52
CA THR A 124 17.44 -10.42 -16.00
C THR A 124 17.24 -10.47 -14.49
N ALA A 125 16.72 -11.58 -13.98
CA ALA A 125 16.54 -11.79 -12.55
C ALA A 125 16.94 -13.20 -12.13
N ILE A 126 17.31 -13.38 -10.86
CA ILE A 126 17.45 -14.69 -10.23
C ILE A 126 16.05 -15.17 -9.85
N THR A 127 15.69 -16.39 -10.23
CA THR A 127 14.41 -17.02 -9.87
C THR A 127 14.62 -18.44 -9.35
N ASN A 128 13.58 -19.07 -8.85
CA ASN A 128 13.61 -20.49 -8.46
C ASN A 128 13.95 -21.38 -9.66
N GLY A 129 14.73 -22.44 -9.42
CA GLY A 129 15.05 -23.42 -10.45
C GLY A 129 13.80 -24.17 -10.92
N ILE A 130 13.76 -24.58 -12.17
CA ILE A 130 12.65 -25.36 -12.72
C ILE A 130 12.79 -26.83 -12.28
N ASN A 131 11.68 -27.46 -11.89
CA ASN A 131 11.66 -28.86 -11.50
C ASN A 131 11.99 -29.80 -12.68
N ARG A 132 12.33 -31.07 -12.39
CA ARG A 132 12.76 -32.04 -13.42
C ARG A 132 11.69 -32.33 -14.48
N THR A 133 10.42 -32.10 -14.17
CA THR A 133 9.28 -32.34 -15.05
C THR A 133 8.86 -31.11 -15.86
N ASN A 134 9.59 -29.99 -15.73
CA ASN A 134 9.35 -28.74 -16.45
C ASN A 134 7.92 -28.19 -16.31
N ASN A 135 7.33 -28.33 -15.12
CA ASN A 135 5.94 -27.94 -14.84
C ASN A 135 5.75 -27.34 -13.43
N GLY A 136 6.83 -26.87 -12.83
CA GLY A 136 6.87 -26.26 -11.50
C GLY A 136 8.31 -25.90 -11.12
N TYR A 137 8.53 -25.55 -9.86
CA TYR A 137 9.79 -25.01 -9.38
C TYR A 137 10.38 -25.81 -8.20
N VAL A 138 11.67 -25.60 -7.94
CA VAL A 138 12.42 -26.04 -6.76
C VAL A 138 13.08 -24.84 -6.08
N ASP A 139 13.17 -24.85 -4.75
CA ASP A 139 13.72 -23.76 -3.92
C ASP A 139 15.19 -23.96 -3.52
N ASN A 140 15.72 -25.17 -3.71
CA ASN A 140 17.09 -25.54 -3.33
C ASN A 140 18.13 -25.18 -4.37
N VAL A 141 17.70 -24.73 -5.55
CA VAL A 141 18.55 -24.19 -6.62
C VAL A 141 17.85 -23.00 -7.26
N THR A 142 18.63 -22.02 -7.69
CA THR A 142 18.14 -20.88 -8.46
C THR A 142 18.53 -21.00 -9.92
N ARG A 143 17.89 -20.19 -10.77
CA ARG A 143 18.26 -20.00 -12.17
C ARG A 143 18.37 -18.51 -12.48
N ILE A 144 19.09 -18.21 -13.54
CA ILE A 144 18.98 -16.91 -14.20
C ILE A 144 17.79 -16.95 -15.14
N ASP A 145 16.88 -16.01 -14.96
CA ASP A 145 15.75 -15.75 -15.83
C ASP A 145 16.04 -14.54 -16.70
N ASN A 146 16.38 -14.80 -17.97
CA ASN A 146 16.81 -13.81 -18.95
C ASN A 146 16.27 -14.10 -20.35
N ASP A 147 15.19 -14.86 -20.44
CA ASP A 147 14.62 -15.35 -21.71
C ASP A 147 13.66 -14.35 -22.37
N GLY A 148 13.34 -13.23 -21.71
CA GLY A 148 12.42 -12.21 -22.21
C GLY A 148 10.94 -12.62 -22.19
N GLY A 149 10.58 -13.67 -21.45
CA GLY A 149 9.22 -14.15 -21.21
C GLY A 149 8.32 -13.13 -20.51
N VAL A 150 7.01 -13.42 -20.40
CA VAL A 150 6.03 -12.45 -19.86
C VAL A 150 6.30 -12.13 -18.39
N ASN A 151 6.79 -13.10 -17.61
CA ASN A 151 7.18 -12.96 -16.21
C ASN A 151 8.30 -11.94 -15.94
N ASN A 152 9.23 -11.76 -16.88
CA ASN A 152 10.37 -10.83 -16.75
C ASN A 152 10.32 -9.65 -17.74
N SER A 153 9.24 -9.54 -18.54
CA SER A 153 9.03 -8.46 -19.51
C SER A 153 7.80 -7.59 -19.21
N THR A 154 7.00 -7.93 -18.20
CA THR A 154 5.78 -7.19 -17.85
C THR A 154 5.60 -7.18 -16.33
N LEU A 155 5.11 -6.05 -15.81
CA LEU A 155 4.79 -5.81 -14.41
C LEU A 155 3.28 -5.80 -14.20
N ALA A 156 2.81 -6.45 -13.13
CA ALA A 156 1.42 -6.47 -12.68
C ALA A 156 1.20 -5.50 -11.52
N VAL A 157 1.57 -4.24 -11.72
CA VAL A 157 1.51 -3.18 -10.69
C VAL A 157 0.11 -3.00 -10.13
N THR A 158 0.00 -2.54 -8.87
CA THR A 158 -1.32 -2.15 -8.36
C THR A 158 -1.86 -0.98 -9.18
N LYS A 159 -3.19 -0.91 -9.33
CA LYS A 159 -3.82 0.20 -10.04
C LYS A 159 -3.56 1.53 -9.32
N ALA A 160 -3.40 1.50 -8.00
CA ALA A 160 -3.00 2.65 -7.22
C ALA A 160 -1.60 3.16 -7.60
N SER A 161 -0.59 2.28 -7.69
CA SER A 161 0.76 2.66 -8.16
C SER A 161 0.73 3.15 -9.61
N ALA A 162 -0.08 2.52 -10.48
CA ALA A 162 -0.23 3.00 -11.86
C ALA A 162 -0.82 4.41 -11.94
N LYS A 163 -1.73 4.77 -11.00
CA LYS A 163 -2.30 6.12 -10.91
C LYS A 163 -1.26 7.15 -10.48
N ALA A 164 -0.50 6.83 -9.44
CA ALA A 164 0.57 7.68 -8.90
C ALA A 164 1.59 8.03 -10.01
N LEU A 165 2.07 7.00 -10.71
CA LEU A 165 2.90 7.10 -11.93
C LEU A 165 2.25 7.81 -13.15
N GLY A 166 1.02 8.30 -13.04
CA GLY A 166 0.31 8.99 -14.13
C GLY A 166 -0.08 8.11 -15.33
N VAL A 167 -0.07 6.78 -15.19
CA VAL A 167 -0.31 5.85 -16.30
C VAL A 167 -1.80 5.70 -16.61
N THR A 168 -2.19 6.05 -17.83
CA THR A 168 -3.59 6.02 -18.26
C THR A 168 -3.97 4.82 -19.14
N THR A 169 -2.99 4.09 -19.66
CA THR A 169 -3.20 2.96 -20.59
C THR A 169 -2.29 1.79 -20.24
N ASP A 170 -2.83 0.57 -20.22
CA ASP A 170 -2.08 -0.65 -19.93
C ASP A 170 -1.25 -1.14 -21.15
N VAL A 171 -0.48 -2.22 -20.96
CA VAL A 171 0.34 -2.85 -22.00
C VAL A 171 -0.47 -3.38 -23.19
N ASN A 172 -1.76 -3.65 -22.99
CA ASN A 172 -2.67 -4.13 -24.03
C ASN A 172 -3.38 -2.99 -24.78
N GLY A 173 -3.11 -1.74 -24.43
CA GLY A 173 -3.76 -0.57 -25.03
C GLY A 173 -5.13 -0.24 -24.43
N ASN A 174 -5.51 -0.86 -23.31
CA ASN A 174 -6.77 -0.55 -22.63
C ASN A 174 -6.60 0.63 -21.69
N ALA A 175 -7.59 1.52 -21.66
CA ALA A 175 -7.62 2.61 -20.69
C ALA A 175 -7.74 2.06 -19.25
N ILE A 176 -6.91 2.57 -18.34
CA ILE A 176 -7.02 2.28 -16.92
C ILE A 176 -8.20 3.07 -16.37
N ASN A 177 -9.19 2.38 -15.80
CA ASN A 177 -10.38 3.04 -15.25
C ASN A 177 -10.08 3.59 -13.84
N TYR A 178 -9.81 4.89 -13.77
CA TYR A 178 -9.50 5.58 -12.52
C TYR A 178 -10.71 5.67 -11.56
N ALA A 179 -11.95 5.51 -12.07
CA ALA A 179 -13.17 5.59 -11.27
C ALA A 179 -13.56 4.26 -10.61
N SER A 180 -12.98 3.12 -11.02
CA SER A 180 -13.27 1.83 -10.39
C SER A 180 -12.45 1.60 -9.12
N VAL A 181 -12.85 0.61 -8.32
CA VAL A 181 -12.17 0.20 -7.07
C VAL A 181 -10.69 -0.14 -7.32
N ASP A 182 -9.80 0.44 -6.54
CA ASP A 182 -8.34 0.24 -6.59
C ASP A 182 -7.90 -0.91 -5.68
N GLY A 183 -8.59 -1.11 -4.57
CA GLY A 183 -8.33 -2.21 -3.64
C GLY A 183 -9.51 -2.47 -2.71
N SER A 184 -9.49 -3.63 -2.08
CA SER A 184 -10.48 -4.06 -1.10
C SER A 184 -9.77 -4.57 0.14
N ILE A 185 -10.20 -4.10 1.31
CA ILE A 185 -9.62 -4.43 2.61
C ILE A 185 -10.75 -4.93 3.51
N THR A 186 -10.59 -6.11 4.09
CA THR A 186 -11.53 -6.62 5.09
C THR A 186 -10.79 -7.00 6.36
N PHE A 187 -11.28 -6.52 7.50
CA PHE A 187 -10.76 -6.91 8.82
C PHE A 187 -11.69 -7.90 9.48
N SER A 188 -11.11 -8.84 10.22
CA SER A 188 -11.84 -9.92 10.86
C SER A 188 -12.45 -9.48 12.19
N ASN A 189 -13.78 -9.49 12.28
CA ASN A 189 -14.47 -9.20 13.54
C ASN A 189 -14.36 -10.33 14.60
N ALA A 190 -13.60 -11.40 14.31
CA ALA A 190 -13.34 -12.50 15.24
C ALA A 190 -12.16 -12.22 16.20
N PHE A 191 -11.44 -11.11 16.01
CA PHE A 191 -10.33 -10.69 16.87
C PHE A 191 -10.67 -9.44 17.66
N ALA A 192 -10.06 -9.31 18.85
CA ALA A 192 -10.11 -8.08 19.62
C ALA A 192 -9.15 -7.06 19.01
N PHE A 193 -9.67 -5.87 18.71
CA PHE A 193 -8.90 -4.74 18.22
C PHE A 193 -8.92 -3.60 19.23
N ASP A 194 -7.78 -2.95 19.36
CA ASP A 194 -7.65 -1.65 20.01
C ASP A 194 -7.80 -0.59 18.92
N PHE A 195 -8.79 0.29 19.08
CA PHE A 195 -9.11 1.33 18.11
C PHE A 195 -8.49 2.68 18.46
N ASP A 196 -7.89 2.82 19.64
CA ASP A 196 -7.29 4.06 20.12
C ASP A 196 -5.89 3.79 20.70
N PRO A 197 -4.83 3.92 19.90
CA PRO A 197 -3.47 3.58 20.32
C PRO A 197 -2.86 4.59 21.30
N ARG A 198 -3.56 5.68 21.66
CA ARG A 198 -2.96 6.83 22.36
C ARG A 198 -2.49 6.52 23.77
N ASP A 199 -3.13 5.58 24.46
CA ASP A 199 -2.80 5.12 25.82
C ASP A 199 -2.06 3.77 25.85
N GLY A 200 -1.61 3.31 24.68
CA GLY A 200 -0.99 2.00 24.48
C GLY A 200 -1.92 1.06 23.74
N ILE A 201 -1.44 -0.14 23.41
CA ILE A 201 -2.27 -1.19 22.84
C ILE A 201 -2.63 -2.17 23.95
N THR A 202 -3.92 -2.42 24.14
CA THR A 202 -4.41 -3.41 25.10
C THR A 202 -3.72 -4.75 24.87
N SER A 203 -3.16 -5.35 25.92
CA SER A 203 -2.32 -6.57 25.83
C SER A 203 -2.94 -7.76 25.09
N THR A 204 -4.28 -7.84 25.04
CA THR A 204 -5.01 -8.91 24.35
C THR A 204 -5.56 -8.48 22.99
N ALA A 205 -5.36 -7.25 22.54
CA ALA A 205 -5.92 -6.70 21.31
C ALA A 205 -4.81 -6.37 20.30
N PHE A 206 -5.18 -6.29 19.02
CA PHE A 206 -4.32 -5.82 17.94
C PHE A 206 -4.53 -4.33 17.68
N ASP A 207 -3.50 -3.62 17.29
CA ASP A 207 -3.56 -2.21 16.89
C ASP A 207 -4.35 -2.06 15.58
N PHE A 208 -5.62 -1.63 15.64
CA PHE A 208 -6.45 -1.50 14.45
C PHE A 208 -5.86 -0.50 13.45
N VAL A 209 -5.36 0.64 13.94
CA VAL A 209 -4.84 1.71 13.07
C VAL A 209 -3.54 1.27 12.41
N GLY A 210 -2.66 0.59 13.14
CA GLY A 210 -1.44 0.01 12.59
C GLY A 210 -1.73 -1.02 11.50
N VAL A 211 -2.65 -1.94 11.75
CA VAL A 211 -3.06 -2.93 10.73
C VAL A 211 -3.74 -2.22 9.55
N ALA A 212 -4.53 -1.16 9.76
CA ALA A 212 -5.15 -0.39 8.67
C ALA A 212 -4.12 0.32 7.79
N ILE A 213 -3.08 0.93 8.39
CA ILE A 213 -1.98 1.55 7.62
C ILE A 213 -1.26 0.48 6.80
N HIS A 214 -0.93 -0.65 7.41
CA HIS A 214 -0.27 -1.80 6.76
C HIS A 214 -1.06 -2.32 5.55
N GLU A 215 -2.35 -2.60 5.75
CA GLU A 215 -3.22 -3.20 4.73
C GLU A 215 -3.49 -2.22 3.58
N ILE A 216 -3.65 -0.93 3.87
CA ILE A 216 -3.69 0.10 2.82
C ILE A 216 -2.35 0.15 2.07
N GLY A 217 -1.22 -0.07 2.75
CA GLY A 217 0.09 -0.15 2.11
C GLY A 217 0.19 -1.21 0.99
N HIS A 218 -0.38 -2.40 1.21
CA HIS A 218 -0.49 -3.42 0.16
C HIS A 218 -1.37 -2.96 -1.02
N ALA A 219 -2.47 -2.24 -0.74
CA ALA A 219 -3.32 -1.68 -1.79
C ALA A 219 -2.58 -0.63 -2.63
N LEU A 220 -1.61 0.08 -2.02
CA LEU A 220 -0.84 1.16 -2.64
C LEU A 220 0.38 0.69 -3.43
N GLY A 221 0.86 -0.54 -3.22
CA GLY A 221 1.95 -1.09 -4.05
C GLY A 221 2.95 -1.98 -3.36
N PHE A 222 2.86 -2.14 -2.04
CA PHE A 222 3.78 -3.03 -1.31
C PHE A 222 3.37 -4.49 -1.49
N VAL A 223 3.56 -5.00 -2.71
CA VAL A 223 3.21 -6.35 -3.13
C VAL A 223 4.33 -6.90 -4.00
N SER A 224 4.52 -8.21 -3.95
CA SER A 224 5.60 -8.91 -4.62
C SER A 224 5.09 -10.12 -5.40
N GLY A 225 5.61 -10.29 -6.61
CA GLY A 225 5.38 -11.47 -7.42
C GLY A 225 6.05 -12.73 -6.87
N VAL A 226 7.01 -12.59 -5.95
CA VAL A 226 7.71 -13.70 -5.30
C VAL A 226 6.74 -14.59 -4.51
N ASP A 227 5.64 -14.04 -3.98
CA ASP A 227 4.58 -14.84 -3.36
C ASP A 227 3.94 -15.86 -4.33
N SER A 228 3.94 -15.56 -5.64
CA SER A 228 3.48 -16.50 -6.67
C SER A 228 4.50 -17.61 -6.92
N TYR A 229 5.80 -17.30 -6.89
CA TYR A 229 6.85 -18.31 -6.95
C TYR A 229 6.77 -19.24 -5.72
N ASP A 230 6.61 -18.67 -4.53
CA ASP A 230 6.48 -19.42 -3.27
C ASP A 230 5.29 -20.41 -3.30
N GLY A 231 4.14 -19.97 -3.81
CA GLY A 231 2.97 -20.86 -3.97
C GLY A 231 3.13 -22.00 -5.00
N ARG A 232 4.16 -21.95 -5.86
CA ARG A 232 4.41 -22.94 -6.93
C ARG A 232 5.70 -23.73 -6.78
N THR A 233 6.40 -23.53 -5.66
CA THR A 233 7.71 -24.12 -5.39
C THR A 233 7.65 -25.05 -4.20
N ASN A 234 8.43 -26.13 -4.24
CA ASN A 234 8.88 -26.82 -3.04
C ASN A 234 10.23 -27.51 -3.25
N ALA A 235 10.96 -27.80 -2.17
CA ALA A 235 12.24 -28.51 -2.21
C ALA A 235 12.21 -29.85 -2.95
N ALA A 236 11.09 -30.57 -2.89
CA ALA A 236 10.94 -31.84 -3.57
C ALA A 236 10.68 -31.70 -5.10
N GLY A 237 10.31 -30.51 -5.57
CA GLY A 237 9.91 -30.24 -6.96
C GLY A 237 8.63 -30.94 -7.38
N THR A 238 7.77 -31.29 -6.42
CA THR A 238 6.54 -32.07 -6.65
C THR A 238 5.31 -31.20 -6.89
N ILE A 239 5.39 -29.88 -6.69
CA ILE A 239 4.32 -28.97 -7.11
C ILE A 239 4.38 -28.85 -8.63
N THR A 240 3.31 -29.29 -9.32
CA THR A 240 3.23 -29.33 -10.79
C THR A 240 2.15 -28.42 -11.35
N SER A 241 1.87 -27.30 -10.68
CA SER A 241 0.82 -26.34 -11.04
C SER A 241 1.16 -25.44 -12.25
N GLY A 242 2.22 -25.77 -12.98
CA GLY A 242 2.70 -25.03 -14.15
C GLY A 242 3.70 -23.93 -13.81
N LEU A 243 4.50 -23.56 -14.81
CA LEU A 243 5.46 -22.47 -14.70
C LEU A 243 4.78 -21.09 -14.75
N LEU A 244 5.47 -20.08 -14.22
CA LEU A 244 5.09 -18.68 -14.26
C LEU A 244 5.57 -17.96 -15.52
N GLU A 245 6.35 -18.60 -16.40
CA GLU A 245 6.94 -17.97 -17.60
C GLU A 245 5.91 -17.25 -18.50
N ASN A 246 4.66 -17.73 -18.50
CA ASN A 246 3.55 -17.16 -19.30
C ASN A 246 2.57 -16.29 -18.48
N PHE A 247 2.95 -15.89 -17.26
CA PHE A 247 2.10 -15.11 -16.35
C PHE A 247 2.80 -13.82 -15.93
N VAL A 248 2.04 -12.72 -15.89
CA VAL A 248 2.53 -11.46 -15.31
C VAL A 248 2.38 -11.54 -13.80
N VAL A 249 3.49 -11.62 -13.08
CA VAL A 249 3.50 -11.79 -11.62
C VAL A 249 4.30 -10.74 -10.87
N MET A 250 5.38 -10.21 -11.45
CA MET A 250 6.25 -9.24 -10.78
C MET A 250 5.59 -7.87 -10.68
N ASN A 251 5.88 -7.15 -9.59
CA ASN A 251 5.36 -5.82 -9.27
C ASN A 251 6.50 -4.79 -9.28
N SER A 252 6.18 -3.49 -9.17
CA SER A 252 7.18 -2.42 -9.10
C SER A 252 8.19 -2.63 -7.97
N LEU A 253 7.73 -3.08 -6.80
CA LEU A 253 8.60 -3.36 -5.65
C LEU A 253 9.68 -4.40 -5.96
N ASP A 254 9.38 -5.37 -6.83
CA ASP A 254 10.31 -6.43 -7.20
C ASP A 254 11.51 -5.90 -8.02
N LEU A 255 11.41 -4.71 -8.63
CA LEU A 255 12.52 -4.06 -9.33
C LEU A 255 13.66 -3.62 -8.39
N PHE A 256 13.37 -3.56 -7.09
CA PHE A 256 14.29 -3.09 -6.05
C PHE A 256 14.68 -4.19 -5.06
N ARG A 257 14.38 -5.45 -5.38
CA ARG A 257 14.68 -6.62 -4.56
C ARG A 257 15.98 -7.27 -5.01
N TYR A 258 17.06 -7.01 -4.28
CA TYR A 258 18.41 -7.49 -4.61
C TYR A 258 18.94 -8.49 -3.59
N SER A 259 19.90 -9.31 -4.02
CA SER A 259 20.68 -10.23 -3.16
C SER A 259 22.19 -9.97 -3.22
N GLY A 260 22.61 -8.99 -4.00
CA GLY A 260 24.00 -8.59 -4.26
C GLY A 260 24.07 -7.56 -5.39
N ASP A 261 25.26 -7.03 -5.63
CA ASP A 261 25.57 -6.10 -6.73
C ASP A 261 25.13 -6.67 -8.10
N GLY A 262 24.23 -5.96 -8.78
CA GLY A 262 23.62 -6.34 -10.05
C GLY A 262 22.71 -7.57 -9.99
N ALA A 263 22.46 -8.13 -8.79
CA ALA A 263 21.77 -9.40 -8.59
C ALA A 263 20.31 -9.18 -8.15
N LEU A 264 19.49 -8.73 -9.10
CA LEU A 264 18.03 -8.69 -8.95
C LEU A 264 17.53 -10.11 -8.66
N ASP A 265 16.82 -10.31 -7.55
CA ASP A 265 16.53 -11.66 -7.04
C ASP A 265 15.07 -11.83 -6.59
N TRP A 266 14.32 -12.49 -7.46
CA TRP A 266 12.90 -12.84 -7.30
C TRP A 266 12.71 -14.29 -6.82
N SER A 267 13.78 -14.94 -6.35
CA SER A 267 13.69 -16.29 -5.81
C SER A 267 13.23 -16.31 -4.37
N THR A 268 12.68 -17.46 -3.96
CA THR A 268 12.39 -17.79 -2.56
C THR A 268 13.59 -18.45 -1.85
N SER A 269 14.78 -18.36 -2.44
CA SER A 269 15.98 -18.97 -1.85
C SER A 269 16.28 -18.36 -0.47
N PRO A 270 16.96 -19.11 0.43
CA PRO A 270 17.21 -18.66 1.79
C PRO A 270 18.24 -17.53 1.91
N SER A 271 18.87 -17.11 0.80
CA SER A 271 19.77 -15.95 0.84
C SER A 271 18.99 -14.67 1.09
N ASN A 272 19.59 -13.77 1.87
CA ASN A 272 19.00 -12.47 2.18
C ASN A 272 18.59 -11.73 0.89
N LYS A 273 17.40 -11.15 0.92
CA LYS A 273 16.86 -10.24 -0.08
C LYS A 273 16.66 -8.91 0.60
N TYR A 274 17.00 -7.81 -0.07
CA TYR A 274 16.91 -6.49 0.51
C TYR A 274 16.47 -5.46 -0.50
N PHE A 275 15.91 -4.37 0.02
CA PHE A 275 15.59 -3.19 -0.75
C PHE A 275 16.84 -2.37 -1.01
N SER A 276 17.10 -2.11 -2.29
CA SER A 276 18.25 -1.33 -2.76
C SER A 276 17.82 -0.40 -3.90
N ILE A 277 18.35 0.82 -3.84
CA ILE A 277 18.18 1.89 -4.85
C ILE A 277 19.50 2.19 -5.58
N ASP A 278 20.50 1.33 -5.40
CA ASP A 278 21.86 1.44 -5.95
C ASP A 278 22.27 0.17 -6.70
N GLY A 279 21.29 -0.52 -7.30
CA GLY A 279 21.54 -1.69 -8.16
C GLY A 279 21.98 -2.93 -7.39
N GLY A 280 21.78 -2.96 -6.07
CA GLY A 280 22.16 -4.04 -5.19
C GLY A 280 23.50 -3.84 -4.48
N GLU A 281 24.20 -2.72 -4.67
CA GLU A 281 25.47 -2.46 -3.97
C GLU A 281 25.29 -2.43 -2.44
N THR A 282 24.23 -1.77 -1.94
CA THR A 282 23.97 -1.65 -0.51
C THR A 282 22.50 -1.88 -0.15
N GLN A 283 22.28 -2.24 1.13
CA GLN A 283 20.94 -2.20 1.73
C GLN A 283 20.62 -0.76 2.10
N LEU A 284 19.45 -0.25 1.69
CA LEU A 284 19.03 1.08 2.09
C LEU A 284 19.00 1.20 3.62
N PHE A 285 19.60 2.28 4.15
CA PHE A 285 19.78 2.55 5.59
C PHE A 285 20.51 1.45 6.39
N GLY A 286 21.19 0.51 5.72
CA GLY A 286 21.96 -0.56 6.34
C GLY A 286 21.13 -1.74 6.88
N SER A 287 19.80 -1.68 6.82
CA SER A 287 18.91 -2.77 7.24
C SER A 287 17.55 -2.64 6.55
N SER A 288 17.38 -3.32 5.42
CA SER A 288 16.18 -3.25 4.58
C SER A 288 15.76 -4.62 4.02
N LEU A 289 15.93 -5.65 4.84
CA LEU A 289 15.64 -7.02 4.45
C LEU A 289 14.15 -7.22 4.14
N PHE A 290 13.88 -7.96 3.07
CA PHE A 290 12.55 -8.47 2.75
C PHE A 290 12.35 -9.87 3.35
N SER A 291 11.09 -10.21 3.58
CA SER A 291 10.70 -11.60 3.78
C SER A 291 10.93 -12.43 2.49
N THR A 292 11.22 -13.72 2.63
CA THR A 292 11.68 -14.57 1.50
C THR A 292 10.68 -15.62 1.03
N GLY A 293 9.55 -15.80 1.71
CA GLY A 293 8.49 -16.70 1.28
C GLY A 293 7.90 -17.48 2.45
N ARG A 294 6.58 -17.70 2.41
CA ARG A 294 5.83 -18.33 3.50
C ARG A 294 6.05 -19.84 3.56
N ALA A 295 6.06 -20.49 2.40
CA ALA A 295 6.20 -21.94 2.31
C ALA A 295 7.67 -22.37 2.18
N ASN A 296 8.48 -21.61 1.44
CA ASN A 296 9.82 -22.02 1.01
C ASN A 296 10.93 -21.04 1.41
N GLY A 297 10.59 -19.98 2.14
CA GLY A 297 11.52 -18.98 2.62
C GLY A 297 11.60 -18.96 4.15
N ASP A 298 11.46 -17.75 4.71
CA ASP A 298 11.56 -17.48 6.14
C ASP A 298 10.24 -17.61 6.92
N GLY A 299 9.19 -18.13 6.28
CA GLY A 299 7.89 -18.35 6.90
C GLY A 299 6.92 -17.19 6.73
N GLN A 300 7.33 -16.11 6.07
CA GLN A 300 6.53 -14.89 5.88
C GLN A 300 6.41 -14.52 4.39
N GLN A 301 5.31 -13.86 4.03
CA GLN A 301 5.04 -13.49 2.63
C GLN A 301 6.08 -12.49 2.12
N ALA A 302 6.55 -12.69 0.89
CA ALA A 302 7.59 -11.86 0.28
C ALA A 302 7.14 -10.41 0.03
N SER A 303 5.83 -10.16 0.01
CA SER A 303 5.22 -8.82 0.06
C SER A 303 5.39 -8.09 1.41
N HIS A 304 6.44 -8.37 2.17
CA HIS A 304 6.69 -7.76 3.48
C HIS A 304 8.17 -7.47 3.72
N TRP A 305 8.43 -6.53 4.63
CA TRP A 305 9.72 -6.46 5.29
C TRP A 305 10.03 -7.75 6.05
N LYS A 306 11.28 -7.94 6.43
CA LYS A 306 11.69 -9.02 7.31
C LYS A 306 10.99 -8.87 8.66
N ASP A 307 10.39 -9.95 9.11
CA ASP A 307 9.67 -10.05 10.39
C ASP A 307 10.54 -9.72 11.60
N ALA A 308 10.09 -8.73 12.37
CA ALA A 308 10.56 -8.47 13.72
C ALA A 308 9.68 -9.23 14.72
N PRO A 309 10.26 -10.08 15.60
CA PRO A 309 9.48 -10.75 16.63
C PRO A 309 8.67 -9.77 17.47
N SER A 310 7.46 -10.15 17.89
CA SER A 310 6.60 -9.28 18.68
C SER A 310 7.32 -8.67 19.90
N GLY A 311 7.14 -7.37 20.10
CA GLY A 311 7.82 -6.60 21.14
C GLY A 311 9.25 -6.17 20.79
N ARG A 312 9.72 -6.45 19.56
CA ARG A 312 10.93 -5.86 18.98
C ARG A 312 10.58 -4.72 18.04
N GLU A 313 11.56 -3.86 17.80
CA GLU A 313 11.47 -2.78 16.85
C GLU A 313 11.30 -3.35 15.44
N GLN A 314 10.27 -2.87 14.74
CA GLN A 314 9.98 -3.24 13.36
C GLN A 314 10.87 -2.45 12.40
N LEU A 315 11.19 -3.07 11.27
CA LEU A 315 11.82 -2.37 10.15
C LEU A 315 10.90 -1.30 9.56
N GLY A 316 9.59 -1.54 9.60
CA GLY A 316 8.57 -0.66 9.08
C GLY A 316 7.17 -1.22 9.30
N ILE A 317 6.15 -0.46 8.92
CA ILE A 317 4.74 -0.84 9.14
C ILE A 317 4.34 -2.05 8.29
N LEU A 318 5.06 -2.33 7.18
CA LEU A 318 4.88 -3.51 6.33
C LEU A 318 5.59 -4.76 6.88
N ASP A 319 5.81 -4.81 8.19
CA ASP A 319 6.19 -6.03 8.92
C ASP A 319 5.00 -7.03 8.93
N PRO A 320 5.22 -8.33 8.64
CA PRO A 320 4.15 -9.32 8.51
C PRO A 320 3.46 -9.66 9.84
N THR A 321 4.06 -9.33 10.99
CA THR A 321 3.53 -9.68 12.31
C THR A 321 3.00 -8.44 13.03
N SER A 322 1.68 -8.41 13.22
CA SER A 322 1.05 -7.57 14.25
C SER A 322 0.82 -8.39 15.51
N GLY A 323 1.57 -8.12 16.57
CA GLY A 323 1.39 -8.78 17.86
C GLY A 323 0.23 -8.19 18.68
N ARG A 324 -0.31 -9.00 19.60
CA ARG A 324 -1.25 -8.46 20.61
C ARG A 324 -0.51 -7.56 21.59
N GLY A 325 -1.09 -6.41 21.93
CA GLY A 325 -0.43 -5.43 22.79
C GLY A 325 0.76 -4.71 22.14
N GLN A 326 1.01 -4.92 20.85
CA GLN A 326 2.11 -4.30 20.13
C GLN A 326 1.64 -3.04 19.42
N MET A 327 2.29 -1.93 19.73
CA MET A 327 2.16 -0.69 18.97
C MET A 327 2.96 -0.81 17.67
N GLN A 328 2.31 -0.51 16.55
CA GLN A 328 2.97 -0.55 15.25
C GLN A 328 3.59 0.82 14.91
N GLU A 329 4.56 0.83 14.00
CA GLU A 329 5.29 2.05 13.63
C GLU A 329 5.55 2.11 12.14
N VAL A 330 5.45 3.32 11.56
CA VAL A 330 5.88 3.60 10.19
C VAL A 330 7.24 4.28 10.21
N THR A 331 8.09 3.94 9.25
CA THR A 331 9.49 4.39 9.19
C THR A 331 9.84 5.05 7.87
N ALA A 332 11.02 5.69 7.82
CA ALA A 332 11.60 6.19 6.57
C ALA A 332 11.72 5.08 5.51
N LEU A 333 12.03 3.86 5.93
CA LEU A 333 12.20 2.72 5.02
C LEU A 333 10.90 2.38 4.28
N ASP A 334 9.75 2.45 4.96
CA ASP A 334 8.44 2.26 4.31
C ASP A 334 8.26 3.29 3.19
N LEU A 335 8.42 4.58 3.53
CA LEU A 335 8.20 5.68 2.61
C LEU A 335 9.20 5.69 1.45
N SER A 336 10.47 5.34 1.71
CA SER A 336 11.48 5.15 0.68
C SER A 336 11.11 4.05 -0.34
N ALA A 337 10.45 2.99 0.11
CA ALA A 337 9.98 1.95 -0.80
C ALA A 337 8.81 2.42 -1.66
N TYR A 338 7.91 3.26 -1.12
CA TYR A 338 6.82 3.86 -1.90
C TYR A 338 7.33 4.89 -2.92
N ASP A 339 8.29 5.73 -2.53
CA ASP A 339 8.99 6.69 -3.40
C ASP A 339 9.57 5.96 -4.62
N ALA A 340 10.39 4.93 -4.39
CA ALA A 340 11.01 4.15 -5.47
C ALA A 340 10.00 3.47 -6.43
N ILE A 341 8.79 3.16 -5.99
CA ILE A 341 7.76 2.52 -6.83
C ILE A 341 6.78 3.51 -7.48
N GLY A 342 7.01 4.82 -7.31
CA GLY A 342 6.31 5.91 -7.99
C GLY A 342 5.24 6.62 -7.16
N TRP A 343 5.43 6.79 -5.86
CA TRP A 343 4.61 7.68 -5.02
C TRP A 343 5.44 8.85 -4.54
N ASP A 344 5.02 10.08 -4.79
CA ASP A 344 5.76 11.26 -4.38
C ASP A 344 5.67 11.48 -2.86
N VAL A 345 6.79 11.33 -2.14
CA VAL A 345 6.83 11.56 -0.68
C VAL A 345 7.04 13.04 -0.35
N SER A 346 6.27 13.56 0.62
CA SER A 346 6.25 14.97 1.02
C SER A 346 7.52 15.50 1.69
N PHE A 347 8.53 14.65 1.88
CA PHE A 347 9.83 15.00 2.44
C PHE A 347 10.93 14.04 1.96
N ASP A 348 12.17 14.53 1.95
CA ASP A 348 13.35 13.73 1.58
C ASP A 348 13.63 12.64 2.63
N THR A 349 13.35 11.39 2.27
CA THR A 349 13.56 10.22 3.15
C THR A 349 15.04 9.90 3.37
N LEU A 350 15.94 10.24 2.43
CA LEU A 350 17.38 10.03 2.58
C LEU A 350 17.97 11.01 3.61
N ALA A 351 17.51 12.26 3.59
CA ALA A 351 17.88 13.26 4.60
C ALA A 351 17.22 13.01 5.98
N ASN A 352 16.09 12.28 6.00
CA ASN A 352 15.31 12.01 7.21
C ASN A 352 15.21 10.50 7.50
N SER A 353 16.33 9.78 7.36
CA SER A 353 16.41 8.32 7.58
C SER A 353 16.04 7.85 8.99
N SER A 354 16.00 8.76 9.96
CA SER A 354 15.54 8.50 11.33
C SER A 354 14.02 8.69 11.54
N TYR A 355 13.27 9.02 10.48
CA TYR A 355 11.81 9.11 10.58
C TYR A 355 11.24 7.78 11.09
N ARG A 356 10.55 7.85 12.22
CA ARG A 356 9.82 6.75 12.86
C ARG A 356 8.64 7.35 13.60
N LYS A 357 7.43 6.91 13.28
CA LYS A 357 6.20 7.35 13.95
C LYS A 357 5.36 6.16 14.36
N SER A 358 5.07 6.07 15.66
CA SER A 358 4.13 5.10 16.17
C SER A 358 2.69 5.50 15.87
N THR A 359 1.81 4.50 15.78
CA THR A 359 0.36 4.73 15.59
C THR A 359 -0.25 5.63 16.65
N ALA A 360 0.25 5.62 17.89
CA ALA A 360 -0.17 6.55 18.93
C ALA A 360 0.14 8.03 18.60
N VAL A 361 1.32 8.29 18.03
CA VAL A 361 1.71 9.63 17.58
C VAL A 361 0.87 10.05 16.39
N LEU A 362 0.75 9.18 15.37
CA LEU A 362 -0.04 9.44 14.17
C LEU A 362 -1.51 9.73 14.52
N TYR A 363 -2.10 8.93 15.40
CA TYR A 363 -3.48 9.12 15.84
C TYR A 363 -3.67 10.50 16.48
N ARG A 364 -2.78 10.92 17.39
CA ARG A 364 -2.87 12.26 18.02
C ARG A 364 -2.78 13.40 17.01
N GLU A 365 -1.90 13.29 16.02
CA GLU A 365 -1.71 14.30 14.98
C GLU A 365 -2.91 14.40 14.03
N LEU A 366 -3.57 13.26 13.74
CA LEU A 366 -4.60 13.15 12.70
C LEU A 366 -6.05 13.13 13.24
N THR A 367 -6.27 12.94 14.55
CA THR A 367 -7.64 12.96 15.10
C THR A 367 -8.34 14.31 14.89
N GLY A 368 -7.59 15.41 14.82
CA GLY A 368 -8.15 16.74 14.57
C GLY A 368 -8.62 16.96 13.12
N THR A 369 -8.20 16.12 12.17
CA THR A 369 -8.59 16.18 10.76
C THR A 369 -9.70 15.19 10.40
N VAL A 370 -9.97 14.20 11.26
CA VAL A 370 -11.03 13.19 11.12
C VAL A 370 -12.18 13.50 12.08
N PRO A 371 -13.43 13.71 11.62
CA PRO A 371 -14.53 13.98 12.54
C PRO A 371 -14.81 12.78 13.46
N GLU A 372 -14.87 13.01 14.76
CA GLU A 372 -15.20 11.99 15.76
C GLU A 372 -16.65 11.44 15.61
N PRO A 373 -16.99 10.24 16.13
CA PRO A 373 -18.33 9.65 15.99
C PRO A 373 -19.45 10.58 16.48
N ALA A 374 -19.19 11.33 17.55
CA ALA A 374 -20.14 12.30 18.09
C ALA A 374 -20.38 13.46 17.11
N THR A 375 -19.34 13.92 16.41
CA THR A 375 -19.45 14.93 15.36
C THR A 375 -20.26 14.43 14.17
N TRP A 376 -20.06 13.17 13.76
CA TRP A 376 -20.88 12.53 12.73
C TRP A 376 -22.35 12.39 13.14
N ALA A 377 -22.60 11.91 14.37
CA ALA A 377 -23.96 11.79 14.90
C ALA A 377 -24.66 13.16 14.95
N MET A 378 -23.97 14.20 15.41
CA MET A 378 -24.49 15.57 15.43
C MET A 378 -24.73 16.13 14.03
N MET A 379 -23.85 15.84 13.06
CA MET A 379 -24.02 16.26 11.67
C MET A 379 -25.21 15.55 11.01
N LEU A 380 -25.35 14.24 11.20
CA LEU A 380 -26.49 13.46 10.70
C LEU A 380 -27.81 13.93 11.32
N VAL A 381 -27.83 14.20 12.62
CA VAL A 381 -28.99 14.80 13.30
C VAL A 381 -29.28 16.20 12.75
N GLY A 382 -28.24 17.02 12.54
CA GLY A 382 -28.37 18.34 11.92
C GLY A 382 -29.01 18.28 10.54
N PHE A 383 -28.52 17.39 9.66
CA PHE A 383 -29.11 17.18 8.34
C PHE A 383 -30.53 16.62 8.41
N ALA A 384 -30.82 15.70 9.33
CA ALA A 384 -32.18 15.21 9.56
C ALA A 384 -33.14 16.32 10.00
N MET A 385 -32.69 17.23 10.89
CA MET A 385 -33.47 18.38 11.33
C MET A 385 -33.71 19.39 10.20
N VAL A 386 -32.70 19.68 9.37
CA VAL A 386 -32.85 20.55 8.19
C VAL A 386 -33.81 19.93 7.17
N GLY A 387 -33.71 18.62 6.93
CA GLY A 387 -34.64 17.86 6.08
C GLY A 387 -36.08 17.88 6.62
N ALA A 388 -36.25 17.73 7.93
CA ALA A 388 -37.57 17.81 8.57
C ALA A 388 -38.16 19.23 8.50
N ALA A 389 -37.36 20.27 8.74
CA ALA A 389 -37.79 21.67 8.68
C ALA A 389 -38.16 22.12 7.26
N THR A 390 -37.40 21.69 6.24
CA THR A 390 -37.72 21.96 4.83
C THR A 390 -38.98 21.21 4.38
N ARG A 391 -39.18 19.96 4.83
CA ARG A 391 -40.42 19.20 4.58
C ARG A 391 -41.63 19.81 5.29
N TYR A 392 -41.46 20.35 6.49
CA TYR A 392 -42.51 21.05 7.23
C TYR A 392 -42.94 22.35 6.52
N ARG A 393 -41.98 23.17 6.03
CA ARG A 393 -42.31 24.37 5.25
C ARG A 393 -43.08 24.09 3.96
N ARG A 394 -42.80 22.97 3.28
CA ARG A 394 -43.51 22.58 2.04
C ARG A 394 -44.94 22.09 2.27
N ARG A 395 -45.33 21.73 3.49
CA ARG A 395 -46.72 21.31 3.81
C ARG A 395 -47.68 22.48 4.02
N ASN A 396 -47.18 23.70 4.22
CA ASN A 396 -48.02 24.87 4.51
C ASN A 396 -48.43 25.69 3.28
N THR A 397 -47.98 25.31 2.07
CA THR A 397 -48.41 25.95 0.82
C THR A 397 -49.56 25.16 0.18
N THR A 398 -50.76 25.24 0.77
CA THR A 398 -52.00 24.94 0.04
C THR A 398 -52.54 26.25 -0.48
N VAL A 399 -52.28 26.55 -1.76
CA VAL A 399 -52.88 27.72 -2.43
C VAL A 399 -54.33 27.36 -2.74
N ALA A 400 -55.28 27.89 -1.99
CA ALA A 400 -56.69 27.86 -2.36
C ALA A 400 -56.93 28.92 -3.43
N PHE A 401 -57.25 28.50 -4.66
CA PHE A 401 -57.74 29.40 -5.69
C PHE A 401 -59.24 29.60 -5.47
N GLY A 402 -59.63 30.86 -5.22
CA GLY A 402 -61.02 31.32 -5.20
C GLY A 402 -61.29 32.26 -6.36
#